data_AF-A0A317IFC1-F1
#
_entry.id   AF-A0A317IFC1-F1
#
_cell.length_a   1.000
_cell.length_b   1.000
_cell.length_c   1.000
_cell.angle_alpha   90.00
_cell.angle_beta   90.00
_cell.angle_gamma   90.00
#
_symmetry.space_group_name_H-M   'P 1'
#
loop_
_entity.id
_entity.type
_entity.pdbx_description
1 polymer ?
#
loop_
_entity_poly.entity_id
_entity_poly.type
_entity_poly.pdbx_seq_one_letter_code
_entity_poly.pdbx_strand_id
1 'polypeptide(L)'
;MSEANQANDDAIARTLRELLLSTRTNRSIVWKFVDDHLEVVYELVEKNPPCFAGTKLSDQESSVVVIEIFSRLGKLFKDELFCIDFENDPGLAGEAGILSSLIELGNVQSSLIAILRRGGKLWGFLELQQVGSKRQFTEQDKLAVQQVLPKLGIQL
;
A
#
# COMPACT_ATOMS: atom_id res chain seq x y z
N MET A 1 -10.76 23.47 -4.32
CA MET A 1 -10.93 22.13 -4.94
C MET A 1 -12.24 22.14 -5.72
N SER A 2 -12.27 21.59 -6.94
CA SER A 2 -13.49 21.50 -7.75
C SER A 2 -14.38 20.32 -7.32
N GLU A 3 -15.68 20.37 -7.59
CA GLU A 3 -16.63 19.27 -7.31
C GLU A 3 -16.23 17.94 -7.98
N ALA A 4 -15.59 18.02 -9.15
CA ALA A 4 -15.07 16.87 -9.87
C ALA A 4 -13.92 16.15 -9.13
N ASN A 5 -13.06 16.88 -8.40
CA ASN A 5 -12.02 16.26 -7.58
C ASN A 5 -12.62 15.55 -6.37
N GLN A 6 -13.62 16.14 -5.73
CA GLN A 6 -14.28 15.53 -4.56
C GLN A 6 -14.99 14.23 -4.92
N ALA A 7 -15.74 14.21 -6.03
CA ALA A 7 -16.44 13.01 -6.49
C ALA A 7 -15.49 11.85 -6.83
N ASN A 8 -14.29 12.17 -7.32
CA ASN A 8 -13.26 11.18 -7.63
C ASN A 8 -12.61 10.62 -6.35
N ASP A 9 -12.28 11.47 -5.38
CA ASP A 9 -11.77 11.05 -4.07
C ASP A 9 -12.77 10.13 -3.34
N ASP A 10 -14.07 10.44 -3.41
CA ASP A 10 -15.12 9.60 -2.84
C ASP A 10 -15.23 8.23 -3.56
N ALA A 11 -14.94 8.17 -4.86
CA ALA A 11 -14.93 6.93 -5.63
C ALA A 11 -13.73 6.04 -5.29
N ILE A 12 -12.55 6.64 -5.05
CA ILE A 12 -11.35 5.94 -4.57
C ILE A 12 -11.61 5.40 -3.17
N ALA A 13 -12.10 6.25 -2.25
CA ALA A 13 -12.39 5.86 -0.88
C ALA A 13 -13.41 4.72 -0.79
N ARG A 14 -14.43 4.71 -1.64
CA ARG A 14 -15.38 3.57 -1.73
C ARG A 14 -14.69 2.29 -2.19
N THR A 15 -13.87 2.36 -3.23
CA THR A 15 -13.15 1.19 -3.76
C THR A 15 -12.20 0.60 -2.71
N LEU A 16 -11.44 1.45 -2.01
CA LEU A 16 -10.58 1.02 -0.93
C LEU A 16 -11.37 0.41 0.23
N ARG A 17 -12.52 1.00 0.60
CA ARG A 17 -13.38 0.46 1.66
C ARG A 17 -13.94 -0.92 1.32
N GLU A 18 -14.43 -1.10 0.09
CA GLU A 18 -14.91 -2.39 -0.40
C GLU A 18 -13.80 -3.44 -0.33
N LEU A 19 -12.57 -3.08 -0.70
CA LEU A 19 -11.41 -3.95 -0.61
C LEU A 19 -11.03 -4.31 0.84
N LEU A 20 -11.06 -3.35 1.77
CA LEU A 20 -10.83 -3.62 3.19
C LEU A 20 -11.86 -4.61 3.74
N LEU A 21 -13.13 -4.44 3.38
CA LEU A 21 -14.20 -5.35 3.80
C LEU A 21 -14.05 -6.75 3.19
N SER A 22 -13.75 -6.84 1.89
CA SER A 22 -13.62 -8.14 1.21
C SER A 22 -12.40 -8.91 1.69
N THR A 23 -11.30 -8.20 1.95
CA THR A 23 -10.06 -8.80 2.47
C THR A 23 -10.06 -8.86 3.99
N ARG A 24 -10.98 -8.23 4.72
CA ARG A 24 -10.95 -8.12 6.20
C ARG A 24 -9.63 -7.57 6.74
N THR A 25 -9.01 -6.62 6.03
CA THR A 25 -7.79 -5.93 6.46
C THR A 25 -8.13 -4.63 7.19
N ASN A 26 -7.17 -4.07 7.93
CA ASN A 26 -7.45 -2.95 8.83
C ASN A 26 -7.16 -1.58 8.23
N ARG A 27 -6.19 -1.53 7.30
CA ARG A 27 -5.76 -0.29 6.66
C ARG A 27 -5.36 -0.54 5.21
N SER A 28 -5.69 0.41 4.35
CA SER A 28 -5.15 0.51 2.99
C SER A 28 -4.36 1.81 2.85
N ILE A 29 -3.17 1.74 2.29
CA ILE A 29 -2.30 2.87 1.97
C ILE A 29 -2.04 2.88 0.47
N VAL A 30 -2.15 4.06 -0.15
CA VAL A 30 -1.73 4.29 -1.53
C VAL A 30 -0.48 5.15 -1.52
N TRP A 31 0.63 4.54 -1.89
CA TRP A 31 1.92 5.18 -2.09
C TRP A 31 2.03 5.65 -3.53
N LYS A 32 2.39 6.91 -3.74
CA LYS A 32 2.62 7.49 -5.06
C LYS A 32 4.10 7.83 -5.24
N PHE A 33 4.62 7.56 -6.44
CA PHE A 33 5.89 8.15 -6.87
C PHE A 33 5.69 9.62 -7.23
N VAL A 34 6.37 10.51 -6.50
CA VAL A 34 6.45 11.93 -6.80
C VAL A 34 7.94 12.25 -6.93
N ASP A 35 8.38 12.58 -8.14
CA ASP A 35 9.81 12.69 -8.46
C ASP A 35 10.58 11.44 -7.99
N ASP A 36 11.55 11.61 -7.10
CA ASP A 36 12.38 10.53 -6.53
C ASP A 36 11.90 10.05 -5.14
N HIS A 37 10.72 10.47 -4.68
CA HIS A 37 10.19 10.09 -3.36
C HIS A 37 8.83 9.39 -3.40
N LEU A 38 8.57 8.59 -2.36
CA LEU A 38 7.27 7.99 -2.08
C LEU A 38 6.47 8.86 -1.11
N GLU A 39 5.21 9.13 -1.48
CA GLU A 39 4.27 9.89 -0.67
C GLU A 39 2.99 9.08 -0.45
N VAL A 40 2.45 9.11 0.78
CA VAL A 40 1.13 8.57 1.08
C VAL A 40 0.06 9.56 0.63
N VAL A 41 -0.63 9.22 -0.47
CA VAL A 41 -1.66 10.09 -1.07
C VAL A 41 -3.08 9.69 -0.72
N TYR A 42 -3.30 8.43 -0.34
CA TYR A 42 -4.55 8.00 0.28
C TYR A 42 -4.26 7.03 1.40
N GLU A 43 -5.02 7.16 2.48
CA GLU A 43 -5.07 6.19 3.55
C GLU A 43 -6.53 6.01 3.96
N LEU A 44 -6.94 4.75 4.11
CA LEU A 44 -8.22 4.41 4.71
C LEU A 44 -7.97 3.42 5.84
N VAL A 45 -8.60 3.69 6.98
CA VAL A 45 -8.44 2.96 8.23
C VAL A 45 -9.81 2.57 8.75
N GLU A 46 -10.03 1.30 9.11
CA GLU A 46 -11.31 0.88 9.69
C GLU A 46 -11.50 1.29 11.16
N LYS A 47 -10.46 1.23 12.00
CA LYS A 47 -10.57 1.54 13.45
C LYS A 47 -9.27 2.00 14.12
N ASN A 48 -9.12 3.31 14.32
CA ASN A 48 -8.28 3.94 15.37
C ASN A 48 -6.74 3.69 15.48
N PRO A 49 -5.96 3.27 14.46
CA PRO A 49 -4.52 3.51 14.45
C PRO A 49 -4.18 4.95 14.01
N PRO A 50 -2.92 5.39 14.19
CA PRO A 50 -2.45 6.70 13.71
C PRO A 50 -2.69 6.85 12.20
N CYS A 51 -3.13 8.04 11.77
CA CYS A 51 -3.23 8.39 10.35
C CYS A 51 -1.86 8.87 9.85
N PHE A 52 -1.42 8.31 8.74
CA PHE A 52 -0.19 8.58 8.01
C PHE A 52 -0.42 9.29 6.66
N ALA A 53 -1.66 9.62 6.28
CA ALA A 53 -1.94 10.42 5.08
C ALA A 53 -1.13 11.72 5.04
N GLY A 54 -0.47 11.99 3.90
CA GLY A 54 0.43 13.14 3.73
C GLY A 54 1.85 12.91 4.28
N THR A 55 2.16 11.72 4.82
CA THR A 55 3.54 11.36 5.16
C THR A 55 4.36 11.23 3.87
N LYS A 56 5.50 11.91 3.85
CA LYS A 56 6.49 11.86 2.78
C LYS A 56 7.76 11.25 3.32
N LEU A 57 8.23 10.19 2.66
CA LEU A 57 9.52 9.60 2.97
C LEU A 57 10.65 10.49 2.42
N SER A 58 11.81 10.47 3.08
CA SER A 58 13.02 11.06 2.48
C SER A 58 13.43 10.30 1.22
N ASP A 59 14.31 10.87 0.40
CA ASP A 59 14.82 10.24 -0.83
C ASP A 59 15.54 8.92 -0.53
N GLN A 60 16.29 8.86 0.58
CA GLN A 60 17.01 7.65 1.02
C GLN A 60 16.02 6.56 1.42
N GLU A 61 15.00 6.89 2.21
CA GLU A 61 13.99 5.92 2.65
C GLU A 61 13.14 5.45 1.49
N SER A 62 12.73 6.37 0.61
CA SER A 62 12.02 6.04 -0.62
C SER A 62 12.83 5.05 -1.46
N SER A 63 14.13 5.30 -1.64
CA SER A 63 15.01 4.40 -2.41
C SER A 63 15.08 3.00 -1.82
N VAL A 64 15.23 2.88 -0.49
CA VAL A 64 15.27 1.57 0.20
C VAL A 64 13.96 0.82 0.01
N VAL A 65 12.82 1.46 0.25
CA VAL A 65 11.49 0.86 0.08
C VAL A 65 11.27 0.39 -1.35
N VAL A 66 11.65 1.22 -2.32
CA VAL A 66 11.50 0.92 -3.75
C VAL A 66 12.37 -0.25 -4.17
N ILE A 67 13.65 -0.26 -3.78
CA ILE A 67 14.58 -1.37 -4.07
C ILE A 67 14.03 -2.67 -3.49
N GLU A 68 13.51 -2.64 -2.27
CA GLU A 68 13.02 -3.84 -1.59
C GLU A 68 11.69 -4.35 -2.13
N ILE A 69 10.76 -3.47 -2.48
CA ILE A 69 9.55 -3.85 -3.21
C ILE A 69 9.92 -4.50 -4.55
N PHE A 70 10.86 -3.90 -5.29
CA PHE A 70 11.30 -4.46 -6.56
C PHE A 70 12.09 -5.77 -6.44
N SER A 71 12.88 -5.95 -5.37
CA SER A 71 13.60 -7.20 -5.11
C SER A 71 12.61 -8.37 -4.94
N ARG A 72 11.48 -8.10 -4.27
CA ARG A 72 10.44 -9.09 -3.93
C ARG A 72 9.45 -9.39 -5.04
N LEU A 73 9.14 -8.41 -5.90
CA LEU A 73 8.31 -8.61 -7.09
C LEU A 73 9.02 -9.44 -8.18
N GLY A 74 10.30 -9.74 -7.99
CA GLY A 74 11.11 -10.56 -8.89
C GLY A 74 11.53 -9.83 -10.17
N LYS A 75 12.58 -10.35 -10.83
CA LYS A 75 13.28 -9.70 -11.96
C LYS A 75 12.43 -9.44 -13.22
N LEU A 76 11.23 -10.00 -13.32
CA LEU A 76 10.38 -9.92 -14.52
C LEU A 76 9.03 -9.24 -14.28
N PHE A 77 8.74 -8.74 -13.07
CA PHE A 77 7.41 -8.20 -12.74
C PHE A 77 6.26 -9.15 -13.07
N LYS A 78 6.53 -10.46 -13.11
CA LYS A 78 5.52 -11.48 -13.43
C LYS A 78 4.42 -11.49 -12.38
N ASP A 79 4.81 -11.23 -11.13
CA ASP A 79 3.89 -11.08 -10.02
C ASP A 79 3.64 -9.58 -9.81
N GLU A 80 2.37 -9.17 -9.84
CA GLU A 80 1.96 -7.78 -9.62
C GLU A 80 1.82 -7.44 -8.12
N LEU A 81 1.99 -8.44 -7.25
CA LEU A 81 1.80 -8.32 -5.81
C LEU A 81 2.60 -9.37 -5.03
N PHE A 82 2.91 -9.08 -3.77
CA PHE A 82 3.57 -9.98 -2.84
C PHE A 82 3.12 -9.70 -1.39
N CYS A 83 3.36 -10.66 -0.50
CA CYS A 83 3.03 -10.54 0.92
C CYS A 83 4.30 -10.42 1.76
N ILE A 84 4.24 -9.64 2.82
CA ILE A 84 5.27 -9.55 3.85
C ILE A 84 4.66 -9.94 5.19
N ASP A 85 5.36 -10.79 5.92
CA ASP A 85 5.09 -11.11 7.32
C ASP A 85 6.24 -10.53 8.15
N PHE A 86 6.01 -9.43 8.87
CA PHE A 86 7.09 -8.65 9.48
C PHE A 86 7.77 -9.36 10.66
N GLU A 87 7.13 -10.39 11.24
CA GLU A 87 7.77 -11.21 12.27
C GLU A 87 8.85 -12.12 11.66
N ASN A 88 8.52 -12.75 10.54
CA ASN A 88 9.39 -13.72 9.87
C ASN A 88 10.31 -13.06 8.83
N ASP A 89 10.00 -11.81 8.46
CA ASP A 89 10.66 -11.07 7.40
C ASP A 89 10.75 -9.57 7.75
N PRO A 90 11.67 -9.17 8.64
CA PRO A 90 11.81 -7.79 9.09
C PRO A 90 12.43 -6.85 8.06
N GLY A 91 12.77 -7.32 6.84
CA GLY A 91 13.64 -6.63 5.89
C GLY A 91 13.23 -5.17 5.58
N LEU A 92 11.94 -4.92 5.32
CA LEU A 92 11.45 -3.56 5.07
C LEU A 92 11.47 -2.66 6.33
N ALA A 93 11.25 -3.23 7.50
CA ALA A 93 11.24 -2.49 8.77
C ALA A 93 12.67 -2.22 9.27
N GLY A 94 13.66 -3.02 8.89
CA GLY A 94 15.03 -2.91 9.40
C GLY A 94 15.88 -1.82 8.76
N GLU A 95 15.65 -1.50 7.49
CA GLU A 95 16.56 -0.64 6.71
C GLU A 95 16.04 0.81 6.51
N ALA A 96 14.73 1.04 6.54
CA ALA A 96 14.14 2.37 6.41
C ALA A 96 13.54 2.82 7.76
N GLY A 97 14.23 3.72 8.48
CA GLY A 97 13.85 4.15 9.83
C GLY A 97 12.43 4.71 9.95
N ILE A 98 11.97 5.54 9.01
CA ILE A 98 10.56 5.98 8.99
C ILE A 98 9.61 4.84 8.66
N LEU A 99 9.94 3.92 7.74
CA LEU A 99 9.05 2.79 7.45
C LEU A 99 8.91 1.86 8.67
N SER A 100 10.02 1.61 9.37
CA SER A 100 10.03 0.95 10.68
C SER A 100 9.08 1.64 11.64
N SER A 101 9.19 2.97 11.75
CA SER A 101 8.33 3.77 12.63
C SER A 101 6.86 3.70 12.20
N LEU A 102 6.55 3.70 10.90
CA LEU A 102 5.18 3.56 10.40
C LEU A 102 4.59 2.17 10.69
N ILE A 103 5.41 1.13 10.55
CA ILE A 103 5.06 -0.26 10.89
C ILE A 103 4.82 -0.39 12.39
N GLU A 104 5.75 0.09 13.21
CA GLU A 104 5.69 0.02 14.68
C GLU A 104 4.54 0.86 15.25
N LEU A 105 4.46 2.15 14.89
CA LEU A 105 3.37 3.04 15.32
C LEU A 105 2.01 2.57 14.80
N GLY A 106 2.00 1.97 13.60
CA GLY A 106 0.82 1.36 13.01
C GLY A 106 0.44 0.01 13.60
N ASN A 107 1.26 -0.57 14.47
CA ASN A 107 1.16 -1.95 14.98
C ASN A 107 0.90 -2.96 13.84
N VAL A 108 1.61 -2.78 12.73
CA VAL A 108 1.44 -3.58 11.50
C VAL A 108 2.14 -4.92 11.68
N GLN A 109 1.40 -6.00 11.45
CA GLN A 109 1.88 -7.37 11.65
C GLN A 109 2.20 -8.06 10.31
N SER A 110 1.45 -7.74 9.27
CA SER A 110 1.71 -8.21 7.91
C SER A 110 1.14 -7.25 6.89
N SER A 111 1.64 -7.34 5.66
CA SER A 111 1.19 -6.50 4.55
C SER A 111 1.09 -7.25 3.24
N LEU A 112 0.10 -6.88 2.42
CA LEU A 112 -0.05 -7.29 1.04
C LEU A 112 0.20 -6.08 0.17
N ILE A 113 1.27 -6.10 -0.61
CA ILE A 113 1.72 -5.00 -1.45
C ILE A 113 1.48 -5.35 -2.91
N ALA A 114 0.91 -4.41 -3.66
CA ALA A 114 0.65 -4.55 -5.08
C ALA A 114 1.09 -3.32 -5.87
N ILE A 115 1.55 -3.54 -7.11
CA ILE A 115 1.92 -2.47 -8.03
C ILE A 115 0.66 -1.75 -8.51
N LEU A 116 0.65 -0.42 -8.41
CA LEU A 116 -0.36 0.41 -9.04
C LEU A 116 0.17 0.97 -10.36
N ARG A 117 -0.61 0.76 -11.42
CA ARG A 117 -0.33 1.31 -12.75
C ARG A 117 -1.42 2.29 -13.16
N ARG A 118 -1.00 3.42 -13.74
CA ARG A 118 -1.89 4.42 -14.36
C ARG A 118 -1.53 4.53 -15.83
N GLY A 119 -2.49 4.25 -16.71
CA GLY A 119 -2.24 4.21 -18.17
C GLY A 119 -1.12 3.23 -18.58
N GLY A 120 -1.00 2.09 -17.87
CA GLY A 120 0.02 1.06 -18.11
C GLY A 120 1.41 1.36 -17.51
N LYS A 121 1.66 2.59 -17.04
CA LYS A 121 2.92 2.97 -16.41
C LYS A 121 2.87 2.75 -14.91
N LEU A 122 4.00 2.38 -14.31
CA LEU A 122 4.15 2.36 -12.86
C LEU A 122 3.80 3.75 -12.30
N TRP A 123 2.90 3.77 -11.32
CA TRP A 123 2.42 5.01 -10.70
C TRP A 123 2.69 5.02 -9.19
N GLY A 124 2.67 3.84 -8.56
CA GLY A 124 2.85 3.72 -7.12
C GLY A 124 2.60 2.29 -6.63
N PHE A 125 2.24 2.17 -5.35
CA PHE A 125 1.92 0.89 -4.72
C PHE A 125 0.64 1.00 -3.89
N LEU A 126 -0.13 -0.07 -3.89
CA LEU A 126 -1.20 -0.30 -2.92
C LEU A 126 -0.65 -1.22 -1.84
N GLU A 127 -0.80 -0.82 -0.59
CA GLU A 127 -0.44 -1.63 0.57
C GLU A 127 -1.68 -1.86 1.43
N LEU A 128 -2.02 -3.13 1.66
CA LEU A 128 -3.01 -3.52 2.64
C LEU A 128 -2.32 -4.04 3.89
N GLN A 129 -2.64 -3.45 5.03
CA GLN A 129 -2.01 -3.76 6.30
C GLN A 129 -2.97 -4.51 7.22
N GLN A 130 -2.47 -5.59 7.82
CA GLN A 130 -3.07 -6.20 9.00
C GLN A 130 -2.45 -5.58 10.25
N VAL A 131 -3.31 -5.07 11.13
CA VAL A 131 -2.89 -4.40 12.37
C VAL A 131 -3.28 -5.26 13.58
N GLY A 132 -2.39 -5.34 14.56
CA GLY A 132 -2.65 -5.91 15.90
C GLY A 132 -2.80 -7.42 15.99
N SER A 133 -2.90 -8.15 14.88
CA SER A 133 -2.90 -9.61 14.87
C SER A 133 -2.13 -10.15 13.68
N LYS A 134 -1.45 -11.28 13.87
CA LYS A 134 -0.80 -11.99 12.77
C LYS A 134 -1.83 -12.47 11.76
N ARG A 135 -1.46 -12.40 10.48
CA ARG A 135 -2.29 -12.89 9.39
C ARG A 135 -1.43 -13.26 8.20
N GLN A 136 -1.74 -14.41 7.61
CA GLN A 136 -1.31 -14.75 6.27
C GLN A 136 -2.38 -14.35 5.26
N PHE A 137 -1.97 -13.70 4.18
CA PHE A 137 -2.85 -13.35 3.07
C PHE A 137 -3.09 -14.58 2.19
N THR A 138 -4.37 -14.82 1.89
CA THR A 138 -4.82 -15.95 1.09
C THR A 138 -4.79 -15.60 -0.41
N GLU A 139 -4.87 -16.62 -1.27
CA GLU A 139 -5.03 -16.38 -2.72
C GLU A 139 -6.32 -15.60 -3.06
N GLN A 140 -7.37 -15.72 -2.24
CA GLN A 140 -8.59 -14.92 -2.39
C GLN A 140 -8.34 -13.44 -2.10
N ASP A 141 -7.50 -13.13 -1.11
CA ASP A 141 -7.10 -11.73 -0.83
C ASP A 141 -6.32 -11.14 -2.00
N LYS A 142 -5.37 -11.90 -2.54
CA LYS A 142 -4.59 -11.51 -3.72
C LYS A 142 -5.49 -11.26 -4.93
N LEU A 143 -6.45 -12.15 -5.18
CA LEU A 143 -7.41 -12.02 -6.27
C LEU A 143 -8.30 -10.77 -6.10
N ALA A 144 -8.76 -10.50 -4.87
CA ALA A 144 -9.52 -9.29 -4.57
C ALA A 144 -8.72 -8.02 -4.87
N VAL A 145 -7.43 -8.00 -4.49
CA VAL A 145 -6.53 -6.89 -4.84
C VAL A 145 -6.40 -6.75 -6.36
N GLN A 146 -6.10 -7.84 -7.08
CA GLN A 146 -5.96 -7.81 -8.55
C GLN A 146 -7.19 -7.28 -9.27
N GLN A 147 -8.39 -7.57 -8.76
CA GLN A 147 -9.64 -7.08 -9.34
C GLN A 147 -9.83 -5.56 -9.18
N VAL A 148 -9.24 -4.94 -8.15
CA VAL A 148 -9.37 -3.49 -7.93
C VAL A 148 -8.26 -2.66 -8.58
N LEU A 149 -7.08 -3.23 -8.84
CA LEU A 149 -5.94 -2.47 -9.38
C LEU A 149 -6.28 -1.72 -10.68
N PRO A 150 -6.98 -2.32 -11.68
CA PRO A 150 -7.35 -1.61 -12.89
C PRO A 150 -8.31 -0.43 -12.63
N LYS A 151 -9.25 -0.60 -11.69
CA LYS A 151 -10.21 0.44 -11.31
C LYS A 151 -9.50 1.62 -10.64
N LEU A 152 -8.61 1.33 -9.69
CA LEU A 152 -7.77 2.35 -9.04
C LEU A 152 -6.87 3.07 -10.05
N GLY A 153 -6.28 2.35 -11.01
CA GLY A 153 -5.45 2.93 -12.05
C GLY A 153 -6.16 3.91 -13.00
N ILE A 154 -7.49 3.89 -13.05
CA ILE A 154 -8.31 4.87 -13.80
C ILE A 154 -8.68 6.07 -12.92
N GLN A 155 -8.92 5.82 -11.62
CA GLN A 155 -9.36 6.83 -10.66
C GLN A 155 -8.23 7.73 -10.16
N LEU A 156 -7.02 7.17 -9.97
CA LEU A 156 -5.82 7.90 -9.55
C LEU A 156 -5.23 8.72 -10.68
#